data_AF-A0A8T6WCR6-F1
#
_entry.id   AF-A0A8T6WCR6-F1
#
_cell.length_a   1.000
_cell.length_b   1.000
_cell.length_c   1.000
_cell.angle_alpha   90.00
_cell.angle_beta   90.00
_cell.angle_gamma   90.00
#
_symmetry.space_group_name_H-M   'P 1'
#
loop_
_entity.id
_entity.type
_entity.pdbx_description
1 polymer ?
#
loop_
_entity_poly.entity_id
_entity_poly.type
_entity_poly.pdbx_seq_one_letter_code
_entity_poly.pdbx_strand_id
1 'polypeptide(L)'
;MKTELKVVIGVLLLIAIVPLTYLTVAYLTYDSFTETQVLYYTPHEPSGVEHLSLGMDIGHFRIRYNETPTSYYAQVNVDVQVSGPFVAWHSYEDYFQPIIWENESVSSSKFVLKSKDRAWHPTTWLVKRNVSVTVILRTDIVYEINATTTAGSVDLSIPKGVSTDDIALTTTTGEVSLNAAENASFHGDVTLTTSVGSAELYAEKATFTQDIWGTATTGEVTLHFSRCVFGGNVIGDVTTGDLDVFTYNAKYTRENTLNLSATTGDIDLEIFQYVDMNADVTGNVVVTTGSIELLYRDNSPLIGSKFVGETNVGQLDYINSGGFTKEGSVFSSDDYETATHTYEFALISTVGSIEVDGASNI
;
A
#
# COMPACT_ATOMS: atom_id res chain seq x y z
N MET A 1 34.51 51.67 -18.94
CA MET A 1 34.49 51.61 -17.45
C MET A 1 33.32 52.34 -16.78
N LYS A 2 33.06 53.64 -16.98
CA LYS A 2 31.96 54.33 -16.26
C LYS A 2 30.53 53.89 -16.65
N THR A 3 30.32 53.40 -17.88
CA THR A 3 29.01 52.93 -18.35
C THR A 3 28.68 51.53 -17.83
N GLU A 4 29.67 50.64 -17.75
CA GLU A 4 29.49 49.27 -17.24
C GLU A 4 29.21 49.24 -15.74
N LEU A 5 29.83 50.13 -14.95
CA LEU A 5 29.56 50.23 -13.50
C LEU A 5 28.11 50.66 -13.19
N LYS A 6 27.49 51.51 -14.02
CA LYS A 6 26.09 51.93 -13.83
C LYS A 6 25.10 50.82 -14.15
N VAL A 7 25.39 49.99 -15.15
CA VAL A 7 24.57 48.82 -15.49
C VAL A 7 24.67 47.76 -14.38
N VAL A 8 25.88 47.50 -13.86
CA VAL A 8 26.09 46.56 -12.75
C VAL A 8 25.38 47.03 -11.47
N ILE A 9 25.46 48.31 -11.12
CA ILE A 9 24.74 48.87 -9.95
C ILE A 9 23.22 48.82 -10.14
N GLY A 10 22.72 49.11 -11.35
CA GLY A 10 21.30 49.02 -11.68
C GLY A 10 20.76 47.59 -11.59
N VAL A 11 21.53 46.61 -12.07
CA VAL A 11 21.19 45.18 -11.98
C VAL A 11 21.25 44.68 -10.52
N LEU A 12 22.27 45.08 -9.75
CA LEU A 12 22.38 44.73 -8.33
C LEU A 12 21.25 45.33 -7.48
N LEU A 13 20.80 46.56 -7.77
CA LEU A 13 19.64 47.18 -7.12
C LEU A 13 18.33 46.46 -7.47
N LEU A 14 18.15 46.04 -8.73
CA LEU A 14 17.00 45.21 -9.13
C LEU A 14 17.00 43.85 -8.42
N ILE A 15 18.17 43.22 -8.28
CA ILE A 15 18.34 41.96 -7.55
C ILE A 15 18.11 42.14 -6.04
N ALA A 16 18.35 43.31 -5.46
CA ALA A 16 18.12 43.55 -4.03
C ALA A 16 16.69 44.02 -3.68
N ILE A 17 16.04 44.77 -4.58
CA ILE A 17 14.70 45.32 -4.33
C ILE A 17 13.61 44.26 -4.55
N VAL A 18 13.74 43.42 -5.58
CA VAL A 18 12.73 42.40 -5.91
C VAL A 18 12.55 41.38 -4.77
N PRO A 19 13.60 40.87 -4.11
CA PRO A 19 13.44 39.98 -2.95
C PRO A 19 12.82 40.69 -1.75
N LEU A 20 13.17 41.96 -1.49
CA LEU A 20 12.66 42.66 -0.31
C LEU A 20 11.17 42.97 -0.41
N THR A 21 10.71 43.41 -1.58
CA THR A 21 9.27 43.62 -1.82
C THR A 21 8.53 42.29 -1.80
N TYR A 22 9.08 41.24 -2.39
CA TYR A 22 8.48 39.91 -2.37
C TYR A 22 8.37 39.33 -0.96
N LEU A 23 9.43 39.44 -0.14
CA LEU A 23 9.41 39.02 1.27
C LEU A 23 8.41 39.82 2.09
N THR A 24 8.31 41.13 1.85
CA THR A 24 7.33 41.98 2.55
C THR A 24 5.90 41.59 2.18
N VAL A 25 5.61 41.38 0.89
CA VAL A 25 4.28 40.93 0.45
C VAL A 25 3.98 39.54 0.97
N ALA A 26 4.93 38.60 0.91
CA ALA A 26 4.77 37.25 1.45
C ALA A 26 4.43 37.27 2.95
N TYR A 27 5.11 38.11 3.74
CA TYR A 27 4.82 38.30 5.16
C TYR A 27 3.44 38.93 5.39
N LEU A 28 3.08 39.99 4.66
CA LEU A 28 1.79 40.68 4.79
C LEU A 28 0.60 39.85 4.33
N THR A 29 0.83 38.83 3.51
CA THR A 29 -0.21 37.94 2.96
C THR A 29 -0.15 36.54 3.56
N TYR A 30 0.64 36.36 4.61
CA TYR A 30 0.69 35.11 5.35
C TYR A 30 -0.60 34.94 6.13
N ASP A 31 -1.33 33.86 5.84
CA ASP A 31 -2.60 33.55 6.50
C ASP A 31 -2.87 32.04 6.43
N SER A 32 -4.02 31.62 6.96
CA SER A 32 -4.55 30.28 6.80
C SER A 32 -6.07 30.28 6.70
N PHE A 33 -6.63 29.37 5.93
CA PHE A 33 -8.06 29.04 6.00
C PHE A 33 -8.27 27.55 6.15
N THR A 34 -9.45 27.20 6.66
CA THR A 34 -9.94 25.82 6.77
C THR A 34 -11.33 25.77 6.16
N GLU A 35 -11.56 24.79 5.29
CA GLU A 35 -12.85 24.49 4.68
C GLU A 35 -13.23 23.05 5.03
N THR A 36 -14.48 22.86 5.48
CA THR A 36 -15.01 21.54 5.82
C THR A 36 -16.30 21.27 5.05
N GLN A 37 -16.40 20.12 4.40
CA GLN A 37 -17.60 19.70 3.68
C GLN A 37 -17.99 18.28 4.06
N VAL A 38 -19.29 18.02 4.14
CA VAL A 38 -19.84 16.67 4.37
C VAL A 38 -20.75 16.31 3.21
N LEU A 39 -20.51 15.14 2.62
CA LEU A 39 -21.26 14.58 1.51
C LEU A 39 -21.81 13.22 1.92
N TYR A 40 -23.00 12.88 1.41
CA TYR A 40 -23.66 11.60 1.69
C TYR A 40 -23.96 10.88 0.39
N TYR A 41 -23.94 9.55 0.43
CA TYR A 41 -24.35 8.70 -0.69
C TYR A 41 -25.40 7.70 -0.25
N THR A 42 -26.44 7.59 -1.07
CA THR A 42 -27.47 6.56 -0.99
C THR A 42 -27.87 6.26 -2.43
N PRO A 43 -27.72 5.02 -2.90
CA PRO A 43 -28.13 4.66 -4.25
C PRO A 43 -29.66 4.77 -4.35
N HIS A 44 -30.16 5.18 -5.52
CA HIS A 44 -31.60 5.14 -5.79
C HIS A 44 -32.10 3.69 -5.91
N GLU A 45 -31.25 2.80 -6.41
CA GLU A 45 -31.50 1.37 -6.57
C GLU A 45 -30.28 0.62 -6.00
N PRO A 46 -30.41 0.01 -4.81
CA PRO A 46 -29.33 -0.78 -4.22
C PRO A 46 -28.94 -1.99 -5.08
N SER A 47 -27.64 -2.28 -5.15
CA SER A 47 -27.08 -3.50 -5.72
C SER A 47 -26.59 -4.46 -4.63
N GLY A 48 -26.21 -5.68 -5.04
CA GLY A 48 -25.49 -6.60 -4.18
C GLY A 48 -24.06 -6.16 -3.87
N VAL A 49 -23.44 -5.38 -4.78
CA VAL A 49 -22.12 -4.78 -4.63
C VAL A 49 -22.19 -3.31 -5.05
N GLU A 50 -21.62 -2.43 -4.24
CA GLU A 50 -21.59 -0.98 -4.47
C GLU A 50 -20.18 -0.52 -4.83
N HIS A 51 -20.04 0.16 -5.97
CA HIS A 51 -18.75 0.63 -6.47
C HIS A 51 -18.43 2.02 -5.93
N LEU A 52 -17.28 2.17 -5.27
CA LEU A 52 -16.80 3.42 -4.69
C LEU A 52 -15.45 3.80 -5.29
N SER A 53 -15.45 4.84 -6.13
CA SER A 53 -14.23 5.42 -6.70
C SER A 53 -13.87 6.73 -6.00
N LEU A 54 -12.66 6.83 -5.45
CA LEU A 54 -12.15 7.96 -4.71
C LEU A 54 -10.85 8.44 -5.34
N GLY A 55 -10.78 9.71 -5.76
CA GLY A 55 -9.58 10.29 -6.35
C GLY A 55 -9.20 11.62 -5.72
N MET A 56 -7.93 11.81 -5.34
CA MET A 56 -7.41 13.13 -5.01
C MET A 56 -5.97 13.39 -5.44
N ASP A 57 -5.64 14.62 -5.83
CA ASP A 57 -4.26 14.94 -6.21
C ASP A 57 -3.29 14.97 -5.00
N ILE A 58 -3.74 15.54 -3.88
CA ILE A 58 -2.91 15.68 -2.67
C ILE A 58 -3.75 15.50 -1.41
N GLY A 59 -3.28 14.70 -0.46
CA GLY A 59 -3.87 14.54 0.86
C GLY A 59 -4.02 13.09 1.31
N HIS A 60 -4.83 12.90 2.34
CA HIS A 60 -4.96 11.61 3.03
C HIS A 60 -6.40 11.11 2.96
N PHE A 61 -6.61 9.96 2.31
CA PHE A 61 -7.85 9.21 2.43
C PHE A 61 -7.80 8.36 3.69
N ARG A 62 -8.87 8.42 4.49
CA ARG A 62 -9.08 7.54 5.62
C ARG A 62 -10.46 6.89 5.48
N ILE A 63 -10.47 5.65 5.02
CA ILE A 63 -11.67 4.90 4.72
C ILE A 63 -11.91 3.93 5.88
N ARG A 64 -13.08 4.03 6.48
CA ARG A 64 -13.50 3.25 7.64
C ARG A 64 -14.95 2.85 7.52
N TYR A 65 -15.36 1.90 8.33
CA TYR A 65 -16.75 1.46 8.41
C TYR A 65 -17.37 1.99 9.71
N ASN A 66 -18.68 2.24 9.68
CA ASN A 66 -19.45 2.61 10.84
C ASN A 66 -19.88 1.36 11.62
N GLU A 67 -19.86 1.42 12.94
CA GLU A 67 -20.35 0.32 13.79
C GLU A 67 -21.87 0.27 13.88
N THR A 68 -22.55 1.38 13.54
CA THR A 68 -24.01 1.50 13.64
C THR A 68 -24.67 1.68 12.27
N PRO A 69 -25.84 1.07 12.02
CA PRO A 69 -26.58 1.29 10.78
C PRO A 69 -26.91 2.77 10.57
N THR A 70 -26.62 3.28 9.37
CA THR A 70 -26.94 4.66 8.95
C THR A 70 -27.97 4.65 7.82
N SER A 71 -28.67 5.77 7.63
CA SER A 71 -29.61 5.94 6.52
C SER A 71 -28.93 6.07 5.16
N TYR A 72 -27.63 6.37 5.14
CA TYR A 72 -26.78 6.50 3.96
C TYR A 72 -25.75 5.39 3.90
N TYR A 73 -25.33 5.01 2.70
CA TYR A 73 -24.34 3.97 2.43
C TYR A 73 -22.94 4.46 2.72
N ALA A 74 -22.61 5.67 2.28
CA ALA A 74 -21.32 6.30 2.56
C ALA A 74 -21.51 7.75 3.00
N GLN A 75 -20.61 8.21 3.86
CA GLN A 75 -20.42 9.61 4.22
C GLN A 75 -18.97 9.99 3.94
N VAL A 76 -18.77 11.09 3.23
CA VAL A 76 -17.45 11.64 2.92
C VAL A 76 -17.30 12.97 3.64
N ASN A 77 -16.36 13.04 4.58
CA ASN A 77 -15.99 14.26 5.29
C ASN A 77 -14.68 14.79 4.69
N VAL A 78 -14.72 15.98 4.14
CA VAL A 78 -13.57 16.66 3.54
C VAL A 78 -13.14 17.77 4.48
N ASP A 79 -11.87 17.78 4.88
CA ASP A 79 -11.21 18.84 5.63
C ASP A 79 -10.01 19.34 4.82
N VAL A 80 -10.04 20.62 4.45
CA VAL A 80 -8.99 21.26 3.65
C VAL A 80 -8.45 22.45 4.43
N GLN A 81 -7.18 22.37 4.77
CA GLN A 81 -6.44 23.46 5.39
C GLN A 81 -5.32 23.93 4.45
N VAL A 82 -5.28 25.23 4.17
CA VAL A 82 -4.19 25.85 3.42
C VAL A 82 -3.58 26.94 4.28
N SER A 83 -2.25 26.98 4.35
CA SER A 83 -1.51 27.98 5.13
C SER A 83 -0.23 28.42 4.40
N GLY A 84 0.16 29.67 4.58
CA GLY A 84 1.38 30.20 3.98
C GLY A 84 1.23 31.64 3.48
N PRO A 85 2.29 32.17 2.85
CA PRO A 85 2.23 33.46 2.18
C PRO A 85 1.25 33.42 1.00
N PHE A 86 0.68 34.58 0.67
CA PHE A 86 -0.32 34.74 -0.39
C PHE A 86 -1.62 33.97 -0.16
N VAL A 87 -1.90 33.53 1.07
CA VAL A 87 -3.16 32.87 1.44
C VAL A 87 -4.21 33.87 1.90
N ALA A 88 -3.78 35.01 2.47
CA ALA A 88 -4.70 36.08 2.84
C ALA A 88 -5.62 36.42 1.65
N TRP A 89 -6.91 36.57 1.94
CA TRP A 89 -7.95 36.93 0.97
C TRP A 89 -8.31 35.85 -0.07
N HIS A 90 -7.77 34.64 0.05
CA HIS A 90 -8.13 33.52 -0.81
C HIS A 90 -9.04 32.53 -0.08
N SER A 91 -9.71 31.69 -0.85
CA SER A 91 -10.69 30.69 -0.41
C SER A 91 -10.36 29.30 -0.99
N TYR A 92 -11.13 28.28 -0.61
CA TYR A 92 -11.02 26.93 -1.19
C TYR A 92 -10.97 26.94 -2.73
N GLU A 93 -11.88 27.70 -3.37
CA GLU A 93 -12.00 27.74 -4.82
C GLU A 93 -10.76 28.32 -5.50
N ASP A 94 -9.88 29.03 -4.79
CA ASP A 94 -8.64 29.54 -5.39
C ASP A 94 -7.59 28.45 -5.61
N TYR A 95 -7.61 27.41 -4.78
CA TYR A 95 -6.61 26.34 -4.73
C TYR A 95 -7.10 25.02 -5.30
N PHE A 96 -8.41 24.77 -5.26
CA PHE A 96 -9.00 23.49 -5.63
C PHE A 96 -10.14 23.65 -6.63
N GLN A 97 -10.36 22.61 -7.43
CA GLN A 97 -11.55 22.49 -8.27
C GLN A 97 -12.78 22.19 -7.37
N PRO A 98 -14.00 22.49 -7.84
CA PRO A 98 -15.21 22.05 -7.15
C PRO A 98 -15.16 20.54 -6.90
N ILE A 99 -15.57 20.11 -5.71
CA ILE A 99 -15.64 18.69 -5.36
C ILE A 99 -16.71 18.04 -6.21
N ILE A 100 -16.34 16.96 -6.90
CA ILE A 100 -17.26 16.17 -7.70
C ILE A 100 -17.68 14.96 -6.86
N TRP A 101 -18.98 14.85 -6.62
CA TRP A 101 -19.60 13.67 -6.03
C TRP A 101 -20.73 13.20 -6.96
N GLU A 102 -20.35 12.30 -7.84
CA GLU A 102 -21.21 11.73 -8.88
C GLU A 102 -21.91 10.49 -8.31
N ASN A 103 -23.23 10.57 -8.20
CA ASN A 103 -24.11 9.41 -7.94
C ASN A 103 -24.63 8.94 -9.30
N GLU A 104 -23.70 8.45 -10.13
CA GLU A 104 -23.85 8.42 -11.58
C GLU A 104 -24.74 7.28 -12.11
N SER A 105 -25.12 6.29 -11.31
CA SER A 105 -25.98 5.19 -11.77
C SER A 105 -26.48 4.30 -10.62
N VAL A 106 -27.26 3.27 -10.99
CA VAL A 106 -27.58 2.10 -10.16
C VAL A 106 -26.24 1.52 -9.66
N SER A 107 -25.93 1.74 -8.39
CA SER A 107 -24.79 1.20 -7.62
C SER A 107 -23.35 1.66 -7.90
N SER A 108 -23.13 2.87 -8.43
CA SER A 108 -21.78 3.45 -8.51
C SER A 108 -21.72 4.87 -7.97
N SER A 109 -20.65 5.17 -7.22
CA SER A 109 -20.35 6.48 -6.67
C SER A 109 -18.90 6.87 -6.95
N LYS A 110 -18.70 8.14 -7.30
CA LYS A 110 -17.38 8.69 -7.64
C LYS A 110 -17.13 10.01 -6.94
N PHE A 111 -16.07 10.05 -6.12
CA PHE A 111 -15.52 11.22 -5.47
C PHE A 111 -14.25 11.67 -6.17
N VAL A 112 -14.16 12.95 -6.53
CA VAL A 112 -12.93 13.54 -7.07
C VAL A 112 -12.67 14.89 -6.41
N LEU A 113 -11.46 15.03 -5.84
CA LEU A 113 -10.91 16.29 -5.31
C LEU A 113 -9.59 16.62 -6.02
N LYS A 114 -9.60 17.68 -6.85
CA LYS A 114 -8.42 18.08 -7.62
C LYS A 114 -7.91 19.45 -7.22
N SER A 115 -6.60 19.59 -7.17
CA SER A 115 -5.96 20.88 -7.04
C SER A 115 -6.06 21.66 -8.36
N LYS A 116 -6.12 22.99 -8.30
CA LYS A 116 -6.01 23.81 -9.50
C LYS A 116 -4.54 23.86 -9.92
N ASP A 117 -4.27 23.42 -11.14
CA ASP A 117 -2.95 23.60 -11.73
C ASP A 117 -2.66 25.09 -11.92
N ARG A 118 -1.68 25.59 -11.16
CA ARG A 118 -1.10 26.92 -11.35
C ARG A 118 0.42 26.79 -11.25
N ALA A 119 1.02 26.04 -12.18
CA ALA A 119 2.45 25.78 -12.28
C ALA A 119 3.38 27.02 -12.16
N TRP A 120 2.87 28.24 -12.32
CA TRP A 120 3.67 29.48 -12.32
C TRP A 120 3.23 30.54 -11.29
N HIS A 121 2.41 30.19 -10.29
CA HIS A 121 1.98 31.15 -9.27
C HIS A 121 2.69 30.91 -7.92
N PRO A 122 3.24 31.95 -7.24
CA PRO A 122 3.76 31.87 -5.87
C PRO A 122 2.94 31.05 -4.87
N THR A 123 1.61 31.13 -5.00
CA THR A 123 0.65 30.42 -4.16
C THR A 123 0.63 28.91 -4.37
N THR A 124 1.41 28.33 -5.29
CA THR A 124 1.46 26.87 -5.48
C THR A 124 2.65 26.19 -4.84
N TRP A 125 3.79 26.86 -4.72
CA TRP A 125 5.01 26.27 -4.15
C TRP A 125 5.34 26.76 -2.74
N LEU A 126 4.79 27.91 -2.31
CA LEU A 126 5.03 28.45 -0.97
C LEU A 126 3.94 28.14 0.06
N VAL A 127 2.83 27.52 -0.36
CA VAL A 127 1.73 27.19 0.55
C VAL A 127 1.82 25.75 0.99
N LYS A 128 1.57 25.52 2.28
CA LYS A 128 1.34 24.20 2.82
C LYS A 128 -0.14 23.87 2.66
N ARG A 129 -0.43 22.72 2.07
CA ARG A 129 -1.79 22.17 1.95
C ARG A 129 -1.87 20.92 2.80
N ASN A 130 -2.90 20.84 3.62
CA ASN A 130 -3.23 19.67 4.40
C ASN A 130 -4.68 19.32 4.06
N VAL A 131 -4.86 18.23 3.33
CA VAL A 131 -6.18 17.77 2.88
C VAL A 131 -6.40 16.40 3.49
N SER A 132 -7.51 16.24 4.21
CA SER A 132 -7.92 14.97 4.79
C SER A 132 -9.34 14.66 4.35
N VAL A 133 -9.54 13.46 3.80
CA VAL A 133 -10.84 12.96 3.39
C VAL A 133 -11.14 11.69 4.18
N THR A 134 -12.09 11.78 5.11
CA THR A 134 -12.55 10.62 5.87
C THR A 134 -13.82 10.07 5.24
N VAL A 135 -13.78 8.82 4.79
CA VAL A 135 -14.91 8.10 4.23
C VAL A 135 -15.41 7.10 5.26
N ILE A 136 -16.71 7.15 5.57
CA ILE A 136 -17.39 6.27 6.52
C ILE A 136 -18.41 5.43 5.74
N LEU A 137 -18.21 4.12 5.70
CA LEU A 137 -19.01 3.14 4.98
C LEU A 137 -19.93 2.35 5.93
N ARG A 138 -21.01 1.79 5.41
CA ARG A 138 -21.87 0.87 6.18
C ARG A 138 -21.29 -0.55 6.20
N THR A 139 -21.42 -1.27 7.31
CA THR A 139 -20.89 -2.64 7.43
C THR A 139 -21.73 -3.72 6.75
N ASP A 140 -23.01 -3.43 6.46
CA ASP A 140 -23.95 -4.39 5.88
C ASP A 140 -24.00 -4.37 4.35
N ILE A 141 -23.17 -3.54 3.72
CA ILE A 141 -23.06 -3.37 2.28
C ILE A 141 -21.68 -3.87 1.83
N VAL A 142 -21.66 -4.66 0.76
CA VAL A 142 -20.41 -5.10 0.12
C VAL A 142 -19.95 -4.01 -0.83
N TYR A 143 -18.72 -3.54 -0.65
CA TYR A 143 -18.13 -2.49 -1.49
C TYR A 143 -17.00 -3.03 -2.35
N GLU A 144 -16.97 -2.55 -3.59
CA GLU A 144 -15.75 -2.47 -4.40
C GLU A 144 -15.14 -1.08 -4.18
N ILE A 145 -13.89 -0.99 -3.76
CA ILE A 145 -13.25 0.27 -3.37
C ILE A 145 -12.02 0.52 -4.23
N ASN A 146 -12.07 1.58 -5.03
CA ASN A 146 -10.91 2.09 -5.74
C ASN A 146 -10.56 3.48 -5.19
N ALA A 147 -9.40 3.61 -4.54
CA ALA A 147 -8.94 4.84 -3.94
C ALA A 147 -7.54 5.21 -4.43
N THR A 148 -7.42 6.35 -5.10
CA THR A 148 -6.17 6.83 -5.70
C THR A 148 -5.80 8.21 -5.18
N THR A 149 -4.53 8.40 -4.81
CA THR A 149 -3.96 9.73 -4.62
C THR A 149 -2.61 9.94 -5.31
N THR A 150 -2.35 11.13 -5.86
CA THR A 150 -1.02 11.40 -6.43
C THR A 150 0.02 11.59 -5.33
N ALA A 151 -0.26 12.39 -4.30
CA ALA A 151 0.66 12.63 -3.19
C ALA A 151 -0.05 12.60 -1.82
N GLY A 152 0.33 11.68 -0.95
CA GLY A 152 -0.22 11.57 0.40
C GLY A 152 -0.46 10.12 0.80
N SER A 153 -1.60 9.80 1.42
CA SER A 153 -1.86 8.41 1.83
C SER A 153 -3.29 7.94 1.60
N VAL A 154 -3.45 6.61 1.56
CA VAL A 154 -4.75 5.94 1.53
C VAL A 154 -4.77 4.86 2.61
N ASP A 155 -5.50 5.13 3.69
CA ASP A 155 -5.68 4.18 4.80
C ASP A 155 -7.08 3.56 4.70
N LEU A 156 -7.17 2.25 4.58
CA LEU A 156 -8.43 1.49 4.62
C LEU A 156 -8.44 0.55 5.83
N SER A 157 -9.48 0.65 6.66
CA SER A 157 -9.68 -0.24 7.81
C SER A 157 -10.98 -1.01 7.68
N ILE A 158 -10.89 -2.33 7.55
CA ILE A 158 -12.03 -3.26 7.48
C ILE A 158 -12.25 -3.86 8.86
N PRO A 159 -13.41 -3.62 9.51
CA PRO A 159 -13.68 -4.16 10.83
C PRO A 159 -14.08 -5.63 10.76
N LYS A 160 -14.22 -6.23 11.94
CA LYS A 160 -14.50 -7.66 12.11
C LYS A 160 -15.77 -8.08 11.37
N GLY A 161 -15.68 -9.15 10.59
CA GLY A 161 -16.82 -9.79 9.94
C GLY A 161 -17.42 -9.02 8.75
N VAL A 162 -16.76 -7.98 8.27
CA VAL A 162 -17.20 -7.25 7.07
C VAL A 162 -16.72 -7.95 5.81
N SER A 163 -17.60 -7.98 4.80
CA SER A 163 -17.31 -8.49 3.47
C SER A 163 -17.10 -7.34 2.49
N THR A 164 -16.06 -7.43 1.67
CA THR A 164 -15.78 -6.52 0.56
C THR A 164 -15.59 -7.31 -0.73
N ASP A 165 -15.67 -6.60 -1.85
CA ASP A 165 -15.30 -7.14 -3.17
C ASP A 165 -13.89 -6.68 -3.52
N ASP A 166 -13.62 -6.22 -4.75
CA ASP A 166 -12.28 -5.75 -5.13
C ASP A 166 -11.88 -4.49 -4.34
N ILE A 167 -10.61 -4.46 -3.93
CA ILE A 167 -9.96 -3.33 -3.29
C ILE A 167 -8.74 -2.94 -4.10
N ALA A 168 -8.68 -1.68 -4.53
CA ALA A 168 -7.54 -1.08 -5.21
C ALA A 168 -7.15 0.23 -4.52
N LEU A 169 -6.01 0.23 -3.82
CA LEU A 169 -5.45 1.41 -3.17
C LEU A 169 -4.18 1.82 -3.92
N THR A 170 -4.09 3.08 -4.35
CA THR A 170 -2.99 3.54 -5.19
C THR A 170 -2.46 4.91 -4.79
N THR A 171 -1.13 5.02 -4.69
CA THR A 171 -0.40 6.29 -4.55
C THR A 171 0.66 6.48 -5.63
N THR A 172 0.93 7.70 -6.07
CA THR A 172 2.18 7.98 -6.80
C THR A 172 3.33 8.27 -5.83
N THR A 173 3.09 9.07 -4.80
CA THR A 173 4.06 9.35 -3.74
C THR A 173 3.38 9.32 -2.37
N GLY A 174 3.84 8.41 -1.51
CA GLY A 174 3.36 8.20 -0.16
C GLY A 174 2.92 6.77 0.08
N GLU A 175 1.91 6.59 0.92
CA GLU A 175 1.61 5.31 1.57
C GLU A 175 0.21 4.81 1.26
N VAL A 176 0.07 3.52 0.98
CA VAL A 176 -1.22 2.83 0.98
C VAL A 176 -1.21 1.77 2.06
N SER A 177 -2.25 1.74 2.89
CA SER A 177 -2.35 0.81 4.02
C SER A 177 -3.74 0.19 4.10
N LEU A 178 -3.80 -1.13 4.20
CA LEU A 178 -5.01 -1.91 4.43
C LEU A 178 -4.88 -2.70 5.73
N ASN A 179 -5.76 -2.43 6.68
CA ASN A 179 -5.86 -3.18 7.93
C ASN A 179 -7.20 -3.93 7.99
N ALA A 180 -7.14 -5.26 7.99
CA ALA A 180 -8.28 -6.16 8.02
C ALA A 180 -8.36 -6.90 9.36
N ALA A 181 -9.41 -6.60 10.12
CA ALA A 181 -9.68 -7.25 11.39
C ALA A 181 -10.23 -8.68 11.22
N GLU A 182 -10.35 -9.40 12.35
CA GLU A 182 -10.79 -10.80 12.39
C GLU A 182 -12.01 -11.09 11.51
N ASN A 183 -11.95 -12.19 10.73
CA ASN A 183 -13.05 -12.69 9.92
C ASN A 183 -13.56 -11.71 8.84
N ALA A 184 -12.78 -10.69 8.46
CA ALA A 184 -13.04 -9.96 7.23
C ALA A 184 -12.95 -10.90 6.01
N SER A 185 -13.78 -10.68 4.99
CA SER A 185 -13.78 -11.50 3.78
C SER A 185 -13.69 -10.65 2.52
N PHE A 186 -12.73 -10.97 1.67
CA PHE A 186 -12.50 -10.32 0.37
C PHE A 186 -12.92 -11.29 -0.72
N HIS A 187 -14.02 -10.97 -1.42
CA HIS A 187 -14.56 -11.78 -2.52
C HIS A 187 -13.85 -11.52 -3.85
N GLY A 188 -13.24 -10.33 -3.95
CA GLY A 188 -12.48 -9.87 -5.08
C GLY A 188 -10.97 -9.80 -4.79
N ASP A 189 -10.29 -9.15 -5.72
CA ASP A 189 -8.85 -8.90 -5.72
C ASP A 189 -8.46 -7.81 -4.71
N VAL A 190 -7.29 -7.94 -4.08
CA VAL A 190 -6.75 -6.92 -3.17
C VAL A 190 -5.44 -6.37 -3.73
N THR A 191 -5.44 -5.12 -4.19
CA THR A 191 -4.30 -4.46 -4.82
C THR A 191 -3.87 -3.21 -4.04
N LEU A 192 -2.60 -3.17 -3.67
CA LEU A 192 -1.91 -2.04 -3.06
C LEU A 192 -0.73 -1.64 -3.95
N THR A 193 -0.73 -0.39 -4.44
CA THR A 193 0.28 0.08 -5.39
C THR A 193 0.82 1.45 -5.00
N THR A 194 2.15 1.59 -4.96
CA THR A 194 2.83 2.89 -4.84
C THR A 194 3.94 3.04 -5.86
N SER A 195 4.15 4.24 -6.43
CA SER A 195 5.37 4.50 -7.21
C SER A 195 6.55 4.85 -6.30
N VAL A 196 6.33 5.68 -5.28
CA VAL A 196 7.35 6.05 -4.28
C VAL A 196 6.73 6.05 -2.89
N GLY A 197 7.17 5.17 -2.00
CA GLY A 197 6.71 5.08 -0.60
C GLY A 197 6.38 3.64 -0.21
N SER A 198 5.39 3.41 0.65
CA SER A 198 5.08 2.09 1.19
C SER A 198 3.70 1.56 0.77
N ALA A 199 3.59 0.24 0.67
CA ALA A 199 2.33 -0.48 0.51
C ALA A 199 2.21 -1.56 1.59
N GLU A 200 1.24 -1.40 2.49
CA GLU A 200 1.15 -2.19 3.72
C GLU A 200 -0.20 -2.92 3.83
N LEU A 201 -0.16 -4.23 4.03
CA LEU A 201 -1.34 -5.05 4.28
C LEU A 201 -1.18 -5.82 5.59
N TYR A 202 -2.06 -5.56 6.54
CA TYR A 202 -2.15 -6.30 7.80
C TYR A 202 -3.50 -7.00 7.88
N ALA A 203 -3.50 -8.32 8.00
CA ALA A 203 -4.72 -9.11 8.09
C ALA A 203 -4.64 -10.18 9.19
N GLU A 204 -5.69 -10.24 10.01
CA GLU A 204 -5.86 -11.27 11.03
C GLU A 204 -7.13 -12.07 10.78
N LYS A 205 -7.02 -13.40 10.67
CA LYS A 205 -8.14 -14.32 10.41
C LYS A 205 -9.03 -13.91 9.24
N ALA A 206 -8.47 -13.22 8.26
CA ALA A 206 -9.20 -12.80 7.08
C ALA A 206 -9.28 -13.94 6.06
N THR A 207 -10.26 -13.87 5.18
CA THR A 207 -10.39 -14.79 4.02
C THR A 207 -10.26 -13.99 2.74
N PHE A 208 -9.30 -14.36 1.89
CA PHE A 208 -9.11 -13.78 0.56
C PHE A 208 -9.50 -14.84 -0.46
N THR A 209 -10.52 -14.63 -1.29
CA THR A 209 -10.92 -15.65 -2.27
C THR A 209 -10.21 -15.53 -3.60
N GLN A 210 -9.69 -14.33 -3.90
CA GLN A 210 -8.86 -14.05 -5.07
C GLN A 210 -7.46 -13.61 -4.65
N ASP A 211 -6.74 -13.04 -5.60
CA ASP A 211 -5.32 -12.77 -5.51
C ASP A 211 -5.05 -11.47 -4.71
N ILE A 212 -3.83 -11.37 -4.18
CA ILE A 212 -3.35 -10.23 -3.41
C ILE A 212 -2.10 -9.69 -4.11
N TRP A 213 -2.06 -8.39 -4.36
CA TRP A 213 -0.92 -7.69 -4.95
C TRP A 213 -0.46 -6.55 -4.05
N GLY A 214 0.80 -6.60 -3.63
CA GLY A 214 1.53 -5.46 -3.05
C GLY A 214 2.65 -5.05 -3.99
N THR A 215 2.66 -3.80 -4.46
CA THR A 215 3.63 -3.34 -5.47
C THR A 215 4.20 -1.97 -5.15
N ALA A 216 5.53 -1.83 -5.25
CA ALA A 216 6.24 -0.55 -5.12
C ALA A 216 7.31 -0.37 -6.21
N THR A 217 7.37 0.79 -6.87
CA THR A 217 8.53 1.08 -7.73
C THR A 217 9.75 1.50 -6.90
N THR A 218 9.58 2.35 -5.90
CA THR A 218 10.64 2.70 -4.95
C THR A 218 10.09 2.81 -3.54
N GLY A 219 10.62 2.03 -2.62
CA GLY A 219 10.20 2.00 -1.22
C GLY A 219 9.94 0.59 -0.75
N GLU A 220 8.86 0.37 -0.01
CA GLU A 220 8.67 -0.86 0.77
C GLU A 220 7.30 -1.49 0.50
N VAL A 221 7.24 -2.81 0.51
CA VAL A 221 5.98 -3.56 0.52
C VAL A 221 5.98 -4.48 1.74
N THR A 222 4.97 -4.34 2.60
CA THR A 222 4.83 -5.18 3.80
C THR A 222 3.51 -5.94 3.73
N LEU A 223 3.56 -7.27 3.74
CA LEU A 223 2.40 -8.16 3.72
C LEU A 223 2.40 -9.06 4.96
N HIS A 224 1.53 -8.77 5.91
CA HIS A 224 1.45 -9.48 7.19
C HIS A 224 0.11 -10.22 7.32
N PHE A 225 0.20 -11.54 7.39
CA PHE A 225 -0.96 -12.43 7.51
C PHE A 225 -0.90 -13.31 8.77
N SER A 226 -1.89 -13.18 9.64
CA SER A 226 -2.04 -14.04 10.82
C SER A 226 -3.32 -14.86 10.76
N ARG A 227 -3.19 -16.18 10.60
CA ARG A 227 -4.29 -17.16 10.57
C ARG A 227 -5.29 -16.92 9.43
N CYS A 228 -4.81 -16.38 8.32
CA CYS A 228 -5.64 -16.08 7.15
C CYS A 228 -5.92 -17.34 6.31
N VAL A 229 -6.99 -17.27 5.52
CA VAL A 229 -7.36 -18.28 4.52
C VAL A 229 -7.19 -17.69 3.12
N PHE A 230 -6.37 -18.33 2.30
CA PHE A 230 -6.06 -17.92 0.95
C PHE A 230 -6.74 -18.82 -0.07
N GLY A 231 -7.57 -18.20 -0.88
CA GLY A 231 -8.15 -18.73 -2.10
C GLY A 231 -7.39 -18.28 -3.32
N GLY A 232 -6.59 -17.22 -3.30
CA GLY A 232 -5.77 -16.80 -4.43
C GLY A 232 -4.28 -16.71 -4.10
N ASN A 233 -3.52 -16.32 -5.12
CA ASN A 233 -2.09 -16.12 -5.06
C ASN A 233 -1.73 -14.87 -4.25
N VAL A 234 -0.49 -14.84 -3.76
CA VAL A 234 0.09 -13.66 -3.13
C VAL A 234 1.26 -13.20 -3.99
N ILE A 235 1.21 -11.94 -4.42
CA ILE A 235 2.19 -11.31 -5.29
C ILE A 235 2.75 -10.09 -4.57
N GLY A 236 4.08 -10.06 -4.40
CA GLY A 236 4.84 -8.91 -3.92
C GLY A 236 5.87 -8.51 -4.97
N ASP A 237 5.88 -7.25 -5.41
CA ASP A 237 6.86 -6.77 -6.40
C ASP A 237 7.43 -5.40 -6.02
N VAL A 238 8.76 -5.32 -5.91
CA VAL A 238 9.48 -4.09 -5.61
C VAL A 238 10.58 -3.84 -6.63
N THR A 239 10.58 -2.69 -7.30
CA THR A 239 11.70 -2.37 -8.21
C THR A 239 12.93 -1.90 -7.43
N THR A 240 12.77 -1.02 -6.44
CA THR A 240 13.88 -0.58 -5.58
C THR A 240 13.44 -0.42 -4.13
N GLY A 241 14.09 -1.13 -3.21
CA GLY A 241 13.74 -1.20 -1.79
C GLY A 241 13.28 -2.60 -1.43
N ASP A 242 12.54 -2.71 -0.32
CA ASP A 242 12.44 -3.97 0.43
C ASP A 242 11.04 -4.56 0.39
N LEU A 243 10.96 -5.89 0.47
CA LEU A 243 9.71 -6.65 0.46
C LEU A 243 9.66 -7.58 1.66
N ASP A 244 8.79 -7.26 2.60
CA ASP A 244 8.60 -8.01 3.84
C ASP A 244 7.30 -8.79 3.78
N VAL A 245 7.38 -10.11 3.92
CA VAL A 245 6.21 -11.00 3.92
C VAL A 245 6.24 -11.89 5.15
N PHE A 246 5.19 -11.78 5.96
CA PHE A 246 5.01 -12.59 7.16
C PHE A 246 3.72 -13.42 7.06
N THR A 247 3.83 -14.72 7.31
CA THR A 247 2.68 -15.62 7.40
C THR A 247 2.73 -16.44 8.69
N TYR A 248 1.61 -16.49 9.40
CA TYR A 248 1.46 -17.31 10.60
C TYR A 248 0.20 -18.18 10.51
N ASN A 249 0.36 -19.50 10.49
CA ASN A 249 -0.72 -20.48 10.40
C ASN A 249 -1.68 -20.21 9.24
N ALA A 250 -1.12 -19.98 8.06
CA ALA A 250 -1.88 -19.81 6.84
C ALA A 250 -2.62 -21.11 6.48
N LYS A 251 -3.76 -20.95 5.79
CA LYS A 251 -4.51 -22.05 5.19
C LYS A 251 -4.84 -21.71 3.75
N TYR A 252 -4.88 -22.72 2.90
CA TYR A 252 -5.07 -22.57 1.47
C TYR A 252 -6.29 -23.41 1.04
N THR A 253 -7.21 -22.83 0.28
CA THR A 253 -8.41 -23.58 -0.19
C THR A 253 -8.16 -24.34 -1.48
N ARG A 254 -7.04 -24.08 -2.14
CA ARG A 254 -6.51 -24.72 -3.35
C ARG A 254 -5.00 -24.51 -3.39
N GLU A 255 -4.33 -25.13 -4.36
CA GLU A 255 -2.93 -24.83 -4.65
C GLU A 255 -2.78 -23.33 -4.92
N ASN A 256 -1.81 -22.70 -4.26
CA ASN A 256 -1.55 -21.27 -4.39
C ASN A 256 -0.08 -21.00 -4.68
N THR A 257 0.17 -19.84 -5.30
CA THR A 257 1.54 -19.37 -5.51
C THR A 257 1.85 -18.15 -4.65
N LEU A 258 3.10 -18.10 -4.18
CA LEU A 258 3.70 -16.95 -3.51
C LEU A 258 4.82 -16.41 -4.40
N ASN A 259 4.54 -15.36 -5.16
CA ASN A 259 5.49 -14.79 -6.11
C ASN A 259 6.02 -13.46 -5.56
N LEU A 260 7.29 -13.44 -5.18
CA LEU A 260 7.96 -12.31 -4.56
C LEU A 260 9.15 -11.88 -5.41
N SER A 261 9.20 -10.63 -5.84
CA SER A 261 10.29 -10.13 -6.67
C SER A 261 10.82 -8.78 -6.24
N ALA A 262 12.14 -8.64 -6.26
CA ALA A 262 12.88 -7.40 -6.06
C ALA A 262 13.91 -7.19 -7.18
N THR A 263 13.96 -6.00 -7.80
CA THR A 263 15.06 -5.70 -8.74
C THR A 263 16.31 -5.22 -8.00
N THR A 264 16.17 -4.29 -7.04
CA THR A 264 17.27 -3.83 -6.19
C THR A 264 16.80 -3.61 -4.76
N GLY A 265 17.28 -4.40 -3.81
CA GLY A 265 16.83 -4.39 -2.42
C GLY A 265 16.64 -5.80 -1.91
N ASP A 266 16.12 -5.94 -0.70
CA ASP A 266 16.08 -7.24 -0.02
C ASP A 266 14.64 -7.80 0.05
N ILE A 267 14.53 -9.12 0.18
CA ILE A 267 13.25 -9.81 0.41
C ILE A 267 13.36 -10.60 1.72
N ASP A 268 12.53 -10.24 2.69
CA ASP A 268 12.43 -10.93 3.97
C ASP A 268 11.12 -11.73 4.01
N LEU A 269 11.22 -13.05 4.08
CA LEU A 269 10.09 -13.98 4.10
C LEU A 269 10.07 -14.80 5.38
N GLU A 270 9.06 -14.57 6.19
CA GLU A 270 8.82 -15.31 7.43
C GLU A 270 7.58 -16.22 7.32
N ILE A 271 7.77 -17.52 7.54
CA ILE A 271 6.70 -18.52 7.52
C ILE A 271 6.70 -19.31 8.83
N PHE A 272 5.60 -19.19 9.57
CA PHE A 272 5.35 -19.93 10.80
C PHE A 272 4.11 -20.82 10.63
N GLN A 273 4.30 -22.11 10.46
CA GLN A 273 3.23 -23.06 10.21
C GLN A 273 3.13 -24.10 11.33
N TYR A 274 2.05 -24.10 12.10
CA TYR A 274 1.83 -25.01 13.24
C TYR A 274 0.49 -25.75 13.15
N VAL A 275 -0.21 -25.58 12.03
CA VAL A 275 -1.50 -26.21 11.73
C VAL A 275 -1.45 -26.74 10.31
N ASP A 276 -2.37 -27.62 9.95
CA ASP A 276 -2.56 -28.04 8.57
C ASP A 276 -2.86 -26.83 7.65
N MET A 277 -2.16 -26.78 6.51
CA MET A 277 -2.28 -25.74 5.49
C MET A 277 -3.31 -26.09 4.40
N ASN A 278 -3.84 -27.33 4.38
CA ASN A 278 -4.90 -27.86 3.50
C ASN A 278 -4.60 -27.98 1.99
N ALA A 279 -3.58 -27.31 1.45
CA ALA A 279 -3.18 -27.41 0.05
C ALA A 279 -1.73 -26.99 -0.12
N ASP A 280 -1.11 -27.43 -1.22
CA ASP A 280 0.29 -27.15 -1.52
C ASP A 280 0.51 -25.69 -1.92
N VAL A 281 1.73 -25.20 -1.67
CA VAL A 281 2.13 -23.83 -1.99
C VAL A 281 3.46 -23.85 -2.73
N THR A 282 3.45 -23.21 -3.90
CA THR A 282 4.67 -23.01 -4.69
C THR A 282 5.13 -21.56 -4.56
N GLY A 283 6.36 -21.36 -4.11
CA GLY A 283 6.99 -20.05 -3.98
C GLY A 283 8.01 -19.77 -5.08
N ASN A 284 8.01 -18.54 -5.59
CA ASN A 284 9.06 -18.03 -6.47
C ASN A 284 9.54 -16.69 -5.90
N VAL A 285 10.74 -16.69 -5.32
CA VAL A 285 11.35 -15.54 -4.64
C VAL A 285 12.60 -15.13 -5.41
N VAL A 286 12.56 -13.96 -6.04
CA VAL A 286 13.61 -13.53 -6.99
C VAL A 286 14.13 -12.15 -6.65
N VAL A 287 15.45 -12.04 -6.50
CA VAL A 287 16.15 -10.76 -6.40
C VAL A 287 17.22 -10.61 -7.48
N THR A 288 17.25 -9.45 -8.16
CA THR A 288 18.35 -9.19 -9.13
C THR A 288 19.60 -8.65 -8.43
N THR A 289 19.46 -7.68 -7.53
CA THR A 289 20.56 -7.18 -6.71
C THR A 289 20.09 -6.94 -5.27
N GLY A 290 20.66 -7.68 -4.33
CA GLY A 290 20.20 -7.73 -2.94
C GLY A 290 20.03 -9.18 -2.49
N SER A 291 19.48 -9.36 -1.31
CA SER A 291 19.47 -10.63 -0.60
C SER A 291 18.05 -11.18 -0.41
N ILE A 292 17.97 -12.48 -0.19
CA ILE A 292 16.75 -13.15 0.26
C ILE A 292 17.04 -13.72 1.64
N GLU A 293 16.27 -13.31 2.64
CA GLU A 293 16.25 -13.92 3.96
C GLU A 293 14.94 -14.70 4.12
N LEU A 294 15.04 -16.00 4.41
CA LEU A 294 13.89 -16.85 4.65
C LEU A 294 13.97 -17.49 6.03
N LEU A 295 13.00 -17.16 6.88
CA LEU A 295 12.79 -17.83 8.16
C LEU A 295 11.60 -18.78 8.07
N TYR A 296 11.86 -20.08 8.19
CA TYR A 296 10.83 -21.11 8.20
C TYR A 296 10.78 -21.84 9.54
N ARG A 297 9.57 -21.93 10.13
CA ARG A 297 9.30 -22.66 11.36
C ARG A 297 8.05 -23.51 11.22
N ASP A 298 8.20 -24.81 11.44
CA ASP A 298 7.13 -25.78 11.36
C ASP A 298 7.15 -26.80 12.50
N ASN A 299 5.97 -27.25 12.93
CA ASN A 299 5.78 -28.31 13.92
C ASN A 299 4.59 -29.23 13.55
N SER A 300 4.16 -29.21 12.29
CA SER A 300 3.07 -30.02 11.78
C SER A 300 3.62 -31.27 11.10
N PRO A 301 3.30 -32.49 11.56
CA PRO A 301 3.72 -33.73 10.90
C PRO A 301 3.06 -33.97 9.53
N LEU A 302 2.26 -33.01 9.05
CA LEU A 302 1.53 -33.08 7.81
C LEU A 302 2.14 -32.19 6.73
N ILE A 303 3.14 -31.39 7.06
CA ILE A 303 3.65 -30.33 6.19
C ILE A 303 5.14 -30.53 5.94
N GLY A 304 5.45 -30.68 4.66
CA GLY A 304 6.82 -30.75 4.16
C GLY A 304 7.25 -29.41 3.62
N SER A 305 8.55 -29.13 3.63
CA SER A 305 9.09 -27.93 2.98
C SER A 305 10.35 -28.24 2.19
N LYS A 306 10.53 -27.54 1.07
CA LYS A 306 11.69 -27.65 0.20
C LYS A 306 12.03 -26.28 -0.36
N PHE A 307 13.27 -25.87 -0.14
CA PHE A 307 13.85 -24.63 -0.62
C PHE A 307 14.99 -24.95 -1.59
N VAL A 308 14.93 -24.38 -2.79
CA VAL A 308 15.95 -24.54 -3.84
C VAL A 308 16.56 -23.18 -4.12
N GLY A 309 17.80 -22.99 -3.70
CA GLY A 309 18.51 -21.72 -3.79
C GLY A 309 19.51 -21.66 -4.94
N GLU A 310 19.51 -20.56 -5.68
CA GLU A 310 20.45 -20.29 -6.77
C GLU A 310 21.01 -18.86 -6.65
N THR A 311 22.34 -18.73 -6.61
CA THR A 311 23.00 -17.41 -6.70
C THR A 311 24.14 -17.41 -7.71
N ASN A 312 24.22 -16.35 -8.53
CA ASN A 312 25.34 -16.16 -9.46
C ASN A 312 26.55 -15.51 -8.76
N VAL A 313 26.29 -14.50 -7.92
CA VAL A 313 27.30 -13.77 -7.15
C VAL A 313 26.77 -13.55 -5.75
N GLY A 314 27.33 -14.25 -4.77
CA GLY A 314 26.95 -14.10 -3.36
C GLY A 314 27.13 -15.40 -2.59
N GLN A 315 26.47 -15.52 -1.45
CA GLN A 315 26.49 -16.72 -0.62
C GLN A 315 25.13 -17.40 -0.60
N LEU A 316 25.15 -18.74 -0.54
CA LEU A 316 23.97 -19.54 -0.27
C LEU A 316 24.18 -20.24 1.07
N ASP A 317 23.50 -19.75 2.10
CA ASP A 317 23.59 -20.29 3.45
C ASP A 317 22.26 -20.93 3.88
N TYR A 318 22.37 -22.11 4.49
CA TYR A 318 21.23 -22.87 5.00
C TYR A 318 21.53 -23.24 6.44
N ILE A 319 20.77 -22.65 7.36
CA ILE A 319 20.84 -22.88 8.79
C ILE A 319 19.79 -23.94 9.14
N ASN A 320 20.26 -25.13 9.48
CA ASN A 320 19.42 -26.21 9.97
C ASN A 320 19.24 -26.10 11.48
N SER A 321 18.09 -25.57 11.88
CA SER A 321 17.66 -25.44 13.27
C SER A 321 16.88 -26.67 13.76
N GLY A 322 16.73 -27.72 12.94
CA GLY A 322 16.13 -29.02 13.25
C GLY A 322 15.25 -29.55 12.11
N GLY A 323 15.22 -30.87 11.88
CA GLY A 323 14.27 -31.53 10.96
C GLY A 323 14.46 -31.23 9.46
N PHE A 324 15.66 -30.81 9.05
CA PHE A 324 16.02 -30.57 7.65
C PHE A 324 17.26 -31.34 7.22
N THR A 325 17.35 -31.59 5.91
CA THR A 325 18.53 -32.11 5.23
C THR A 325 18.94 -31.17 4.09
N LYS A 326 20.25 -30.99 3.91
CA LYS A 326 20.85 -30.21 2.81
C LYS A 326 21.50 -31.15 1.79
N GLU A 327 21.11 -31.04 0.53
CA GLU A 327 21.75 -31.71 -0.61
C GLU A 327 22.03 -30.70 -1.73
N GLY A 328 23.29 -30.25 -1.83
CA GLY A 328 23.68 -29.23 -2.82
C GLY A 328 22.95 -27.90 -2.58
N SER A 329 22.18 -27.47 -3.58
CA SER A 329 21.32 -26.28 -3.54
C SER A 329 19.93 -26.53 -2.96
N VAL A 330 19.62 -27.77 -2.58
CA VAL A 330 18.32 -28.15 -2.02
C VAL A 330 18.42 -28.22 -0.50
N PHE A 331 17.44 -27.62 0.17
CA PHE A 331 17.24 -27.67 1.62
C PHE A 331 15.80 -28.08 1.89
N SER A 332 15.59 -29.30 2.38
CA SER A 332 14.26 -29.88 2.53
C SER A 332 14.04 -30.46 3.91
N SER A 333 12.81 -30.40 4.41
CA SER A 333 12.43 -31.08 5.64
C SER A 333 12.55 -32.59 5.48
N ASP A 334 12.85 -33.29 6.57
CA ASP A 334 13.09 -34.74 6.56
C ASP A 334 11.83 -35.55 6.18
N ASP A 335 10.65 -34.95 6.35
CA ASP A 335 9.35 -35.53 6.05
C ASP A 335 8.77 -35.12 4.69
N TYR A 336 9.48 -34.31 3.89
CA TYR A 336 8.98 -33.72 2.63
C TYR A 336 8.27 -34.72 1.70
N GLU A 337 8.86 -35.91 1.49
CA GLU A 337 8.32 -36.96 0.61
C GLU A 337 7.09 -37.69 1.18
N THR A 338 6.82 -37.53 2.48
CA THR A 338 5.75 -38.21 3.21
C THR A 338 4.67 -37.27 3.73
N ALA A 339 4.90 -35.96 3.65
CA ALA A 339 3.96 -34.94 4.06
C ALA A 339 2.67 -34.99 3.23
N THR A 340 1.59 -34.49 3.82
CA THR A 340 0.29 -34.39 3.13
C THR A 340 0.23 -33.17 2.23
N HIS A 341 0.84 -32.07 2.69
CA HIS A 341 0.94 -30.81 1.96
C HIS A 341 2.36 -30.29 1.98
N THR A 342 2.73 -29.50 0.98
CA THR A 342 4.11 -29.00 0.87
C THR A 342 4.22 -27.51 0.59
N TYR A 343 5.28 -26.92 1.14
CA TYR A 343 5.87 -25.68 0.67
C TYR A 343 7.04 -26.01 -0.27
N GLU A 344 6.98 -25.59 -1.54
CA GLU A 344 8.09 -25.74 -2.48
C GLU A 344 8.52 -24.36 -3.02
N PHE A 345 9.72 -23.90 -2.68
CA PHE A 345 10.20 -22.57 -2.99
C PHE A 345 11.45 -22.60 -3.87
N ALA A 346 11.41 -21.84 -4.96
CA ALA A 346 12.60 -21.42 -5.70
C ALA A 346 13.07 -20.06 -5.18
N LEU A 347 14.32 -19.98 -4.72
CA LEU A 347 14.96 -18.76 -4.22
C LEU A 347 16.11 -18.40 -5.17
N ILE A 348 16.03 -17.25 -5.83
CA ILE A 348 16.97 -16.89 -6.90
C ILE A 348 17.54 -15.49 -6.63
N SER A 349 18.86 -15.38 -6.51
CA SER A 349 19.57 -14.10 -6.44
C SER A 349 20.58 -13.97 -7.58
N THR A 350 20.56 -12.88 -8.35
CA THR A 350 21.61 -12.65 -9.36
C THR A 350 22.88 -12.06 -8.72
N VAL A 351 22.74 -11.03 -7.89
CA VAL A 351 23.85 -10.44 -7.12
C VAL A 351 23.40 -10.22 -5.68
N GLY A 352 23.82 -11.09 -4.79
CA GLY A 352 23.57 -11.04 -3.35
C GLY A 352 23.40 -12.44 -2.76
N SER A 353 23.07 -12.48 -1.49
CA SER A 353 23.04 -13.72 -0.73
C SER A 353 21.64 -14.28 -0.58
N ILE A 354 21.54 -15.58 -0.39
CA ILE A 354 20.32 -16.27 0.03
C ILE A 354 20.65 -16.92 1.37
N GLU A 355 19.89 -16.58 2.39
CA GLU A 355 19.94 -17.20 3.71
C GLU A 355 18.60 -17.86 4.00
N VAL A 356 18.62 -19.14 4.38
CA VAL A 356 17.43 -19.86 4.84
C VAL A 356 17.69 -20.44 6.22
N ASP A 357 16.92 -20.01 7.22
CA ASP A 357 16.88 -20.63 8.54
C ASP A 357 15.60 -21.47 8.66
N GLY A 358 15.77 -22.80 8.59
CA GLY A 358 14.67 -23.75 8.67
C GLY A 358 14.67 -24.55 9.96
N ALA A 359 13.50 -24.67 10.60
CA ALA A 359 13.24 -25.65 11.65
C ALA A 359 11.93 -26.40 11.40
N SER A 360 12.00 -27.73 11.34
CA SER A 360 10.87 -28.65 11.41
C SER A 360 11.06 -29.56 12.63
N ASN A 361 9.98 -29.89 13.35
CA ASN A 361 10.04 -30.64 14.61
C ASN A 361 9.82 -32.15 14.45
N ILE A 362 10.03 -32.69 13.26
CA ILE A 362 9.80 -34.11 12.94
C ILE A 362 11.10 -34.89 12.98
#